data_AF-A0A0M4QFX6-F1
#
_entry.id   AF-A0A0M4QFX6-F1
#
_cell.length_a   1.000
_cell.length_b   1.000
_cell.length_c   1.000
_cell.angle_alpha   90.00
_cell.angle_beta   90.00
_cell.angle_gamma   90.00
#
_symmetry.space_group_name_H-M   'P 1'
#
loop_
_entity.id
_entity.type
_entity.pdbx_description
1 polymer ?
#
loop_
_entity_poly.entity_id
_entity_poly.type
_entity_poly.pdbx_seq_one_letter_code
_entity_poly.pdbx_strand_id
1 'polypeptide(L)' 'MQASVHPPVTDPTVRGAVDRLTAEFAGRFPQDLVDHVVRGSHRDLDVVSAAALPEMVERLARQRLIEHL' A
#
# COMPACT_ATOMS: atom_id res chain seq x y z
N MET A 1 -0.79 -0.86 21.03
CA MET A 1 -1.03 0.39 20.29
C MET A 1 0.32 0.95 19.87
N GLN A 2 0.78 0.63 18.66
CA GLN A 2 2.01 1.19 18.11
C GLN A 2 1.60 1.98 16.87
N ALA A 3 1.44 3.29 17.06
CA ALA A 3 1.30 4.23 15.96
C ALA A 3 2.69 4.41 15.36
N SER A 4 2.99 3.68 14.28
CA SER A 4 4.10 4.07 13.40
C SER A 4 3.72 5.42 12.81
N VAL A 5 4.31 6.48 13.36
CA VAL A 5 4.24 7.83 12.82
C VAL A 5 5.00 7.80 11.48
N HIS A 6 4.26 7.65 10.38
CA HIS A 6 4.81 7.90 9.06
C HIS A 6 4.93 9.43 8.92
N PRO A 7 6.11 9.99 8.61
CA PRO A 7 6.25 11.43 8.46
C PRO A 7 5.33 11.91 7.32
N PRO A 8 4.71 13.10 7.43
CA PRO A 8 3.87 13.65 6.36
C PRO A 8 4.77 14.16 5.22
N VAL A 9 5.35 13.28 4.42
CA VAL A 9 6.12 13.66 3.23
C VAL A 9 5.98 12.60 2.15
N THR A 10 5.00 12.82 1.27
CA THR A 10 4.97 12.37 -0.14
C THR A 10 5.66 11.03 -0.43
N ASP A 11 4.96 9.93 -0.14
CA ASP A 11 5.45 8.58 -0.50
C ASP A 11 5.88 8.57 -1.98
N PRO A 12 7.16 8.26 -2.29
CA PRO A 12 7.68 8.35 -3.65
C PRO A 12 7.00 7.35 -4.59
N THR A 13 6.46 6.26 -4.05
CA THR A 13 5.68 5.26 -4.77
C THR A 13 4.34 5.84 -5.21
N VAL A 14 3.65 6.52 -4.28
CA VAL A 14 2.40 7.24 -4.57
C VAL A 14 2.64 8.33 -5.59
N ARG A 15 3.67 9.16 -5.40
CA ARG A 15 4.00 10.25 -6.34
C ARG A 15 4.31 9.73 -7.74
N GLY A 16 5.16 8.72 -7.86
CA GLY A 16 5.48 8.11 -9.15
C GLY A 16 4.30 7.40 -9.81
N ALA A 17 3.33 6.90 -9.04
CA ALA A 17 2.07 6.39 -9.57
C ALA A 17 1.15 7.52 -10.06
N VAL A 18 1.01 8.61 -9.31
CA VAL A 18 0.22 9.79 -9.70
C VAL A 18 0.79 10.41 -10.98
N ASP A 19 2.10 10.59 -11.09
CA ASP A 19 2.73 11.19 -12.28
C ASP A 19 2.46 10.35 -13.54
N ARG A 20 2.59 9.01 -13.44
CA ARG A 20 2.31 8.09 -14.54
C ARG A 20 0.84 8.08 -14.94
N LEU A 21 -0.06 7.97 -13.97
CA LEU A 21 -1.50 7.94 -14.23
C LEU A 21 -2.02 9.28 -14.75
N THR A 22 -1.47 10.39 -14.28
CA THR A 22 -1.84 11.73 -14.77
C THR A 22 -1.44 11.89 -16.24
N ALA A 23 -0.25 11.39 -16.62
CA ALA A 23 0.18 11.38 -18.01
C ALA A 23 -0.68 10.43 -18.87
N GLU A 24 -1.00 9.25 -18.37
CA GLU A 24 -1.80 8.23 -19.07
C GLU A 24 -3.26 8.68 -19.31
N PHE A 25 -3.86 9.35 -18.33
CA PHE A 25 -5.24 9.82 -18.38
C PHE A 25 -5.37 11.31 -18.72
N ALA A 26 -4.32 11.92 -19.28
CA ALA A 26 -4.29 13.32 -19.64
C ALA A 26 -5.48 13.68 -20.56
N GLY A 27 -6.23 14.72 -20.17
CA GLY A 27 -7.43 15.18 -20.90
C GLY A 27 -8.71 14.40 -20.62
N ARG A 28 -8.66 13.29 -19.87
CA ARG A 28 -9.83 12.52 -19.45
C ARG A 28 -10.21 12.77 -17.99
N PHE A 29 -9.22 12.92 -17.11
CA PHE A 29 -9.44 13.18 -15.69
C PHE A 29 -8.53 14.30 -15.16
N PRO A 30 -8.99 15.12 -14.21
CA PRO A 30 -8.16 16.12 -13.56
C PRO A 30 -7.12 15.45 -12.64
N GLN A 31 -5.94 16.06 -12.53
CA GLN A 31 -4.83 15.55 -11.72
C GLN A 31 -5.23 15.36 -10.25
N ASP A 32 -6.02 16.27 -9.67
CA ASP A 32 -6.52 16.15 -8.29
C ASP A 32 -7.33 14.87 -8.06
N LEU A 33 -8.11 14.44 -9.06
CA LEU A 33 -8.88 13.19 -8.95
C LEU A 33 -7.94 11.98 -8.99
N VAL A 34 -6.93 12.01 -9.86
CA VAL A 34 -5.92 10.95 -9.94
C VAL A 34 -5.13 10.86 -8.63
N ASP A 35 -4.69 11.98 -8.07
CA ASP A 35 -3.99 12.02 -6.76
C ASP A 35 -4.87 11.46 -5.64
N HIS A 36 -6.15 11.86 -5.58
CA HIS A 36 -7.08 11.36 -4.58
C HIS A 36 -7.26 9.84 -4.66
N VAL A 37 -7.49 9.31 -5.86
CA VAL A 37 -7.71 7.87 -6.08
C VAL A 37 -6.46 7.07 -5.73
N VAL A 38 -5.27 7.49 -6.18
CA VAL A 38 -4.02 6.77 -5.90
C VAL A 38 -3.71 6.75 -4.40
N ARG A 39 -3.92 7.86 -3.69
CA ARG A 39 -3.75 7.91 -2.23
C ARG A 39 -4.76 7.02 -1.49
N GLY A 40 -6.00 6.97 -1.98
CA GLY A 40 -7.03 6.06 -1.47
C GLY A 40 -6.59 4.60 -1.61
N SER A 41 -6.24 4.18 -2.83
CA SER A 41 -5.79 2.82 -3.10
C SER A 41 -4.54 2.42 -2.32
N HIS A 42 -3.58 3.33 -2.16
CA HIS A 42 -2.39 3.06 -1.35
C HIS A 42 -2.75 2.82 0.12
N ARG A 43 -3.65 3.63 0.69
CA ARG A 43 -4.12 3.47 2.07
C ARG A 43 -4.85 2.14 2.25
N ASP A 44 -5.70 1.76 1.31
CA ASP A 44 -6.44 0.50 1.37
C ASP A 44 -5.49 -0.70 1.34
N LEU A 45 -4.48 -0.67 0.46
CA LEU A 45 -3.45 -1.70 0.37
C LEU A 45 -2.54 -1.76 1.60
N ASP A 46 -2.19 -0.62 2.19
CA ASP A 46 -1.40 -0.56 3.42
C ASP A 46 -2.17 -1.20 4.59
N VAL A 47 -3.47 -0.89 4.72
CA VAL A 47 -4.35 -1.51 5.73
C VAL A 47 -4.47 -3.02 5.52
N VAL A 48 -4.69 -3.47 4.28
CA VAL A 48 -4.79 -4.90 3.96
C VAL A 48 -3.47 -5.61 4.23
N SER A 49 -2.34 -5.02 3.84
CA SER A 49 -1.01 -5.59 4.05
C SER A 49 -0.68 -5.71 5.54
N ALA A 50 -0.97 -4.68 6.33
CA ALA A 50 -0.76 -4.68 7.77
C ALA A 50 -1.62 -5.72 8.50
N ALA A 51 -2.84 -5.98 8.02
CA ALA A 51 -3.71 -7.01 8.59
C ALA A 51 -3.34 -8.43 8.13
N ALA A 52 -2.89 -8.59 6.89
CA ALA A 52 -2.57 -9.90 6.30
C ALA A 52 -1.17 -10.42 6.68
N LEU A 53 -0.20 -9.53 6.90
CA LEU A 53 1.18 -9.89 7.25
C LEU A 53 1.28 -10.79 8.49
N PRO A 54 0.62 -10.47 9.63
CA PRO A 54 0.66 -11.33 10.81
C PRO A 54 0.12 -12.74 10.54
N GLU A 55 -0.99 -12.86 9.82
CA GLU A 55 -1.59 -14.16 9.50
C GLU A 55 -0.66 -14.98 8.57
N MET A 56 -0.09 -14.33 7.54
CA MET A 56 0.86 -14.98 6.64
C MET A 56 2.13 -15.45 7.35
N VAL A 57 2.67 -14.62 8.26
CA VAL A 57 3.82 -14.99 9.10
C VAL A 57 3.48 -16.16 10.01
N GLU A 58 2.31 -16.16 10.64
CA GLU A 58 1.86 -17.26 11.51
C GLU A 58 1.72 -18.56 10.71
N ARG A 59 1.07 -18.51 9.55
CA ARG A 59 0.90 -19.69 8.67
C ARG A 59 2.25 -20.25 8.22
N LEU A 60 3.17 -19.38 7.82
CA LEU A 60 4.51 -19.78 7.39
C LEU A 60 5.32 -20.37 8.55
N ALA A 61 5.26 -19.76 9.73
CA ALA A 61 5.91 -20.28 10.93
C ALA A 61 5.36 -21.66 11.31
N ARG A 62 4.04 -21.83 11.30
CA ARG A 62 3.38 -23.13 11.56
C ARG A 62 3.82 -24.19 10.56
N GLN A 63 3.85 -23.86 9.27
CA GLN A 63 4.30 -24.79 8.23
C GLN A 63 5.75 -25.24 8.48
N ARG A 64 6.66 -24.30 8.75
CA ARG A 64 8.07 -24.63 9.04
C ARG A 64 8.25 -25.47 10.30
N LEU A 65 7.45 -25.24 11.33
CA LEU A 65 7.48 -26.03 12.56
C LEU A 65 7.02 -27.47 12.30
N ILE A 66 5.97 -27.67 11.51
CA ILE A 66 5.50 -29.01 11.10
C ILE A 66 6.56 -29.72 10.27
N GLU A 67 7.29 -29.01 9.40
CA GLU A 67 8.35 -29.63 8.59
C GLU A 67 9.64 -29.95 9.38
N HIS A 68 9.86 -29.32 10.54
CA HIS A 68 11.00 -29.59 11.41
C HIS A 68 10.72 -30.61 12.53
N LEU A 69 9.46 -31.02 12.71
CA LEU A 69 9.00 -32.03 13.69
C LEU A 69 8.71 -33.36 13.00
#